data_AF-A0A8C4ZDI0-F1
#
_entry.id   AF-A0A8C4ZDI0-F1
#
_cell.length_a   1.000
_cell.length_b   1.000
_cell.length_c   1.000
_cell.angle_alpha   90.00
_cell.angle_beta   90.00
_cell.angle_gamma   90.00
#
_symmetry.space_group_name_H-M   'P 1'
#
loop_
_entity.id
_entity.type
_entity.pdbx_description
1 polymer ?
#
loop_
_entity_poly.entity_id
_entity_poly.type
_entity_poly.pdbx_seq_one_letter_code
_entity_poly.pdbx_strand_id
1 'polypeptide(L)'
;MPLHKYAPKLWDAMKLKQGIHARLPEHYLRALEPREPTPVHWRPLGVQYRANPTTGLKERVQDVPIPIYYPPQSQDGLWGGEGWISGFRYANNDKMSNRVKKLWKPQLLKRELYSEILDHKFTITVTPRTLDLIDAAYGFDLYILTTSKEDLNSKLGMDLKRAMLLRLARRETELYPTDHVKRATVYSKYKFEVPEEEAEWLGLNLEEAVEKQRQLEHKDPEPQFRGCVEQLLKELTVQKLSEPTLVEKK
;
A
#
# COMPACT_ATOMS: atom_id res chain seq x y z
N MET A 1 -4.85 -41.36 -3.28
CA MET A 1 -4.85 -40.09 -2.52
C MET A 1 -5.69 -39.08 -3.28
N PRO A 2 -6.65 -38.38 -2.67
CA PRO A 2 -7.38 -37.34 -3.38
C PRO A 2 -6.43 -36.18 -3.73
N LEU A 3 -6.54 -35.66 -4.96
CA LEU A 3 -5.81 -34.47 -5.41
C LEU A 3 -6.66 -33.23 -5.15
N HIS A 4 -6.03 -32.11 -4.80
CA HIS A 4 -6.74 -30.83 -4.71
C HIS A 4 -7.20 -30.36 -6.09
N LYS A 5 -8.40 -29.80 -6.18
CA LYS A 5 -8.93 -29.18 -7.41
C LYS A 5 -8.10 -27.98 -7.87
N TYR A 6 -7.51 -27.24 -6.93
CA TYR A 6 -6.68 -26.06 -7.20
C TYR A 6 -5.34 -26.17 -6.48
N ALA A 7 -4.27 -25.68 -7.11
CA ALA A 7 -2.94 -25.66 -6.52
C ALA A 7 -2.89 -24.77 -5.27
N PRO A 8 -2.15 -25.15 -4.21
CA PRO A 8 -2.06 -24.36 -2.98
C PRO A 8 -1.60 -22.91 -3.18
N LYS A 9 -0.73 -22.66 -4.17
CA LYS A 9 -0.26 -21.31 -4.53
C LYS A 9 -1.38 -20.35 -4.99
N LEU A 10 -2.52 -20.89 -5.41
CA LEU A 10 -3.67 -20.10 -5.90
C LEU A 10 -4.71 -19.84 -4.81
N TRP A 11 -4.57 -20.43 -3.62
CA TRP A 11 -5.60 -20.33 -2.57
C TRP A 11 -5.80 -18.88 -2.10
N ASP A 12 -4.72 -18.11 -1.93
CA ASP A 12 -4.80 -16.71 -1.53
C ASP A 12 -5.49 -15.85 -2.59
N ALA A 13 -5.15 -16.05 -3.87
CA ALA A 13 -5.81 -15.37 -4.98
C ALA A 13 -7.30 -15.75 -5.09
N MET A 14 -7.67 -17.00 -4.78
CA MET A 14 -9.08 -17.41 -4.72
C MET A 14 -9.81 -16.81 -3.52
N LYS A 15 -9.15 -16.67 -2.37
CA LYS A 15 -9.71 -16.03 -1.18
C LYS A 15 -10.10 -14.58 -1.46
N LEU A 16 -9.29 -13.86 -2.25
CA LEU A 16 -9.60 -12.49 -2.67
C LEU A 16 -10.86 -12.38 -3.55
N LYS A 17 -11.22 -13.46 -4.28
CA LYS A 17 -12.42 -13.50 -5.14
C LYS A 17 -13.70 -13.87 -4.40
N GLN A 18 -13.65 -14.13 -3.09
CA GLN A 18 -14.78 -14.63 -2.32
C GLN A 18 -15.08 -13.77 -1.07
N GLY A 19 -16.36 -13.77 -0.67
CA GLY A 19 -16.82 -13.18 0.57
C GLY A 19 -16.61 -11.66 0.62
N ILE A 20 -16.10 -11.18 1.76
CA ILE A 20 -15.85 -9.75 2.00
C ILE A 20 -14.69 -9.20 1.15
N HIS A 21 -13.70 -10.02 0.80
CA HIS A 21 -12.55 -9.59 0.01
C HIS A 21 -12.95 -9.18 -1.41
N ALA A 22 -13.96 -9.85 -1.98
CA ALA A 22 -14.49 -9.52 -3.30
C ALA A 22 -15.25 -8.19 -3.35
N ARG A 23 -15.66 -7.68 -2.18
CA ARG A 23 -16.37 -6.39 -2.05
C ARG A 23 -15.43 -5.22 -1.75
N LEU A 24 -14.13 -5.47 -1.61
CA LEU A 24 -13.13 -4.42 -1.45
C LEU A 24 -13.01 -3.59 -2.74
N PRO A 25 -12.62 -2.31 -2.64
CA PRO A 25 -12.47 -1.47 -3.82
C PRO A 25 -11.43 -2.00 -4.81
N GLU A 26 -11.72 -1.87 -6.12
CA GLU A 26 -10.85 -2.37 -7.19
C GLU A 26 -9.46 -1.72 -7.20
N HIS A 27 -9.38 -0.42 -6.90
CA HIS A 27 -8.10 0.30 -6.84
C HIS A 27 -7.18 -0.27 -5.74
N TYR A 28 -7.75 -0.67 -4.61
CA TYR A 28 -7.01 -1.30 -3.51
C TYR A 28 -6.52 -2.70 -3.90
N LEU A 29 -7.37 -3.49 -4.54
CA LEU A 29 -7.00 -4.84 -5.01
C LEU A 29 -5.86 -4.78 -6.05
N ARG A 30 -5.90 -3.81 -6.97
CA ARG A 30 -4.82 -3.59 -7.94
C ARG A 30 -3.50 -3.19 -7.27
N ALA A 31 -3.57 -2.42 -6.17
CA ALA A 31 -2.38 -2.04 -5.40
C ALA A 31 -1.80 -3.18 -4.54
N LEU A 32 -2.52 -4.30 -4.39
CA LEU A 32 -2.04 -5.49 -3.69
C LEU A 32 -1.17 -6.38 -4.57
N GLU A 33 -1.26 -6.23 -5.90
CA GLU A 33 -0.43 -6.98 -6.84
C GLU A 33 1.06 -6.66 -6.61
N PRO A 34 1.91 -7.68 -6.40
CA PRO A 34 3.33 -7.47 -6.13
C PRO A 34 4.03 -6.99 -7.40
N ARG A 35 4.80 -5.90 -7.29
CA ARG A 35 5.79 -5.47 -8.28
C ARG A 35 7.19 -5.71 -7.73
N GLU A 36 8.18 -5.47 -8.59
CA GLU A 36 9.58 -5.70 -8.24
C GLU A 36 10.16 -4.42 -7.61
N PRO A 37 10.73 -4.52 -6.40
CA PRO A 37 11.34 -3.37 -5.74
C PRO A 37 12.65 -2.97 -6.41
N THR A 38 13.05 -1.74 -6.15
CA THR A 38 14.34 -1.19 -6.59
C THR A 38 15.50 -1.98 -5.97
N PRO A 39 16.57 -2.30 -6.72
CA PRO A 39 17.73 -3.00 -6.19
C PRO A 39 18.46 -2.18 -5.11
N VAL A 40 18.68 -2.80 -3.94
CA VAL A 40 19.38 -2.20 -2.80
C VAL A 40 20.71 -2.90 -2.52
N HIS A 41 20.67 -4.20 -2.21
CA HIS A 41 21.83 -4.97 -1.75
C HIS A 41 22.62 -5.65 -2.87
N TRP A 42 22.25 -5.39 -4.12
CA TRP A 42 22.89 -5.93 -5.31
C TRP A 42 22.85 -4.89 -6.43
N ARG A 43 23.73 -5.04 -7.41
CA ARG A 43 23.82 -4.13 -8.56
C ARG A 43 23.19 -4.79 -9.78
N PRO A 44 22.19 -4.16 -10.43
CA PRO A 44 21.63 -4.68 -11.66
C PRO A 44 22.65 -4.63 -12.78
N LEU A 45 22.59 -5.62 -13.67
CA LEU A 45 23.46 -5.70 -14.82
C LEU A 45 23.03 -4.74 -15.94
N GLY A 46 21.73 -4.41 -16.01
CA GLY A 46 21.16 -3.49 -16.98
C GLY A 46 21.16 -4.00 -18.43
N VAL A 47 21.62 -5.22 -18.68
CA VAL A 47 21.68 -5.86 -20.00
C VAL A 47 21.04 -7.24 -19.95
N GLN A 48 20.27 -7.58 -20.99
CA GLN A 48 19.65 -8.91 -21.11
C GLN A 48 20.62 -9.98 -21.61
N TYR A 49 21.68 -9.57 -22.30
CA TYR A 49 22.67 -10.47 -22.87
C TYR A 49 24.07 -9.96 -22.60
N ARG A 50 24.98 -10.88 -22.33
CA ARG A 50 26.41 -10.62 -22.14
C ARG A 50 27.21 -11.61 -22.95
N ALA A 51 28.30 -11.16 -23.57
CA ALA A 51 29.27 -12.08 -24.15
C ALA A 51 30.03 -12.77 -23.02
N ASN A 52 30.04 -14.11 -23.02
CA ASN A 52 30.81 -14.87 -22.05
C ASN A 52 32.31 -14.54 -22.23
N PRO A 53 33.01 -14.10 -21.18
CA PRO A 53 34.41 -13.70 -21.30
C PRO A 53 35.34 -14.83 -21.75
N THR A 54 34.96 -16.09 -21.51
CA THR A 54 35.77 -17.26 -21.84
C THR A 54 35.47 -17.79 -23.24
N THR A 55 34.20 -17.86 -23.63
CA THR A 55 33.78 -18.50 -24.90
C THR A 55 33.45 -17.50 -26.01
N GLY A 56 33.25 -16.22 -25.68
CA GLY A 56 32.80 -15.17 -26.61
C GLY A 56 31.34 -15.31 -27.07
N LEU A 57 30.64 -16.37 -26.67
CA LEU A 57 29.25 -16.60 -27.05
C LEU A 57 28.29 -15.68 -26.29
N LYS A 58 27.19 -15.32 -26.94
CA LYS A 58 26.13 -14.49 -26.36
C LYS A 58 25.30 -15.32 -25.38
N GLU A 59 25.37 -14.99 -24.09
CA GLU A 59 24.59 -15.63 -23.03
C GLU A 59 23.51 -14.67 -22.52
N ARG A 60 22.32 -15.21 -22.22
CA ARG A 60 21.27 -14.46 -21.56
C ARG A 60 21.59 -14.35 -20.08
N VAL A 61 21.52 -13.15 -19.53
CA VAL A 61 21.72 -12.90 -18.11
C VAL A 61 20.42 -12.39 -17.50
N GLN A 62 20.20 -12.71 -16.23
CA GLN A 62 19.04 -12.30 -15.47
C GLN A 62 19.49 -11.70 -14.15
N ASP A 63 18.82 -10.63 -13.79
CA ASP A 63 18.98 -9.96 -12.51
C ASP A 63 18.08 -10.68 -11.49
N VAL A 64 18.68 -11.30 -10.47
CA VAL A 64 17.97 -12.08 -9.45
C VAL A 64 18.10 -11.36 -8.10
N PRO A 65 16.98 -10.92 -7.48
CA PRO A 65 17.04 -10.18 -6.23
C PRO A 65 17.52 -11.08 -5.08
N ILE A 66 18.25 -10.48 -4.14
CA ILE A 66 18.66 -11.13 -2.90
C ILE A 66 17.46 -11.19 -1.95
N PRO A 67 17.13 -12.36 -1.36
CA PRO A 67 16.10 -12.44 -0.33
C PRO A 67 16.48 -11.63 0.91
N ILE A 68 15.61 -10.69 1.29
CA ILE A 68 15.81 -9.80 2.44
C ILE A 68 14.81 -10.19 3.53
N TYR A 69 15.28 -10.26 4.77
CA TYR A 69 14.42 -10.40 5.94
C TYR A 69 14.17 -9.03 6.56
N TYR A 70 12.90 -8.65 6.70
CA TYR A 70 12.48 -7.42 7.33
C TYR A 70 11.96 -7.74 8.75
N PRO A 71 12.68 -7.33 9.81
CA PRO A 71 12.23 -7.56 11.17
C PRO A 71 11.07 -6.61 11.53
N PRO A 72 10.26 -6.88 12.56
CA PRO A 72 9.12 -6.03 12.92
C PRO A 72 9.47 -4.55 13.13
N GLN A 73 10.66 -4.27 13.69
CA GLN A 73 11.14 -2.90 13.91
C GLN A 73 11.36 -2.10 12.63
N SER A 74 11.45 -2.76 11.47
CA SER A 74 11.49 -2.07 10.17
C SER A 74 10.15 -1.45 9.80
N GLN A 75 9.04 -2.00 10.28
CA GLN A 75 7.69 -1.51 10.01
C GLN A 75 7.36 -0.24 10.82
N ASP A 76 8.03 -0.06 11.96
CA ASP A 76 7.92 1.12 12.84
C ASP A 76 8.90 2.25 12.45
N GLY A 77 9.73 2.04 11.43
CA GLY A 77 10.79 2.97 11.01
C GLY A 77 10.85 3.15 9.50
N LEU A 78 11.84 3.89 9.00
CA LEU A 78 12.03 4.12 7.56
C LEU A 78 13.42 3.65 7.13
N TRP A 79 13.50 2.44 6.59
CA TRP A 79 14.79 1.80 6.27
C TRP A 79 15.19 1.92 4.79
N GLY A 80 14.33 2.47 3.93
CA GLY A 80 14.67 2.78 2.54
C GLY A 80 14.98 1.53 1.69
N GLY A 81 14.25 0.44 1.93
CA GLY A 81 14.46 -0.86 1.29
C GLY A 81 15.61 -1.69 1.86
N GLU A 82 16.32 -1.20 2.89
CA GLU A 82 17.31 -2.00 3.60
C GLU A 82 16.66 -3.01 4.56
N GLY A 83 17.36 -4.11 4.82
CA GLY A 83 16.90 -5.15 5.72
C GLY A 83 18.03 -6.10 6.08
N TRP A 84 17.70 -7.18 6.77
CA TRP A 84 18.71 -8.16 7.18
C TRP A 84 18.95 -9.16 6.05
N ILE A 85 20.23 -9.35 5.73
CA ILE A 85 20.64 -10.37 4.76
C ILE A 85 21.24 -11.53 5.56
N SER A 86 20.60 -12.69 5.47
CA SER A 86 21.13 -13.95 6.00
C SER A 86 21.75 -14.74 4.86
N GLY A 87 23.01 -15.13 5.02
CA GLY A 87 23.70 -15.87 3.98
C GLY A 87 24.95 -16.56 4.49
N PHE A 88 25.82 -16.91 3.55
CA PHE A 88 27.07 -17.59 3.82
C PHE A 88 28.23 -16.81 3.22
N ARG A 89 29.36 -16.86 3.90
CA ARG A 89 30.66 -16.41 3.39
C ARG A 89 31.67 -17.52 3.53
N TYR A 90 32.64 -17.56 2.64
CA TYR A 90 33.82 -18.40 2.80
C TYR A 90 34.86 -17.68 3.66
N ALA A 91 35.63 -18.42 4.47
CA ALA A 91 36.74 -17.85 5.22
C ALA A 91 37.80 -17.29 4.24
N ASN A 92 38.40 -16.14 4.58
CA ASN A 92 39.39 -15.47 3.72
C ASN A 92 38.96 -15.22 2.26
N ASN A 93 37.65 -15.28 1.96
CA ASN A 93 37.08 -15.22 0.61
C ASN A 93 37.58 -16.31 -0.36
N ASP A 94 38.08 -17.43 0.17
CA ASP A 94 38.54 -18.57 -0.63
C ASP A 94 37.47 -19.67 -0.66
N LYS A 95 37.04 -20.07 -1.87
CA LYS A 95 36.02 -21.12 -2.08
C LYS A 95 36.44 -22.48 -1.49
N MET A 96 37.74 -22.75 -1.39
CA MET A 96 38.25 -24.00 -0.81
C MET A 96 38.25 -24.01 0.72
N SER A 97 38.00 -22.86 1.35
CA SER A 97 37.93 -22.73 2.79
C SER A 97 36.54 -23.09 3.36
N ASN A 98 36.44 -23.09 4.69
CA ASN A 98 35.18 -23.38 5.38
C ASN A 98 34.10 -22.31 5.11
N ARG A 99 32.86 -22.79 4.91
CA ARG A 99 31.67 -21.94 4.72
C ARG A 99 31.07 -21.56 6.08
N VAL A 100 30.97 -20.27 6.36
CA VAL A 100 30.48 -19.70 7.62
C VAL A 100 29.18 -18.93 7.39
N LYS A 101 28.20 -19.11 8.28
CA LYS A 101 26.95 -18.31 8.28
C LYS A 101 27.25 -16.87 8.67
N LYS A 102 26.73 -15.90 7.91
CA LYS A 102 26.87 -14.47 8.21
C LYS A 102 25.51 -13.79 8.09
N LEU A 103 25.24 -12.92 9.05
CA LEU A 103 24.11 -12.02 9.05
C LEU A 103 24.65 -10.59 8.88
N TRP A 104 24.19 -9.90 7.84
CA TRP A 104 24.47 -8.48 7.62
C TRP A 104 23.25 -7.68 8.06
N LYS A 105 23.48 -6.70 8.95
CA LYS A 105 22.46 -5.81 9.49
C LYS A 105 22.73 -4.39 9.02
N PRO A 106 21.68 -3.61 8.71
CA PRO A 106 21.84 -2.20 8.35
C PRO A 106 22.24 -1.37 9.59
N GLN A 107 22.79 -0.19 9.33
CA GLN A 107 23.07 0.79 10.37
C GLN A 107 21.80 1.62 10.64
N LEU A 108 21.37 1.65 11.89
CA LEU A 108 20.16 2.36 12.32
C LEU A 108 20.52 3.62 13.09
N LEU A 109 19.85 4.72 12.77
CA LEU A 109 20.00 6.04 13.40
C LEU A 109 18.63 6.55 13.84
N LYS A 110 18.54 7.20 14.99
CA LYS A 110 17.32 7.91 15.40
C LYS A 110 17.47 9.38 15.03
N ARG A 111 16.56 9.91 14.20
CA ARG A 111 16.59 11.29 13.72
C ARG A 111 15.21 11.92 13.82
N GLU A 112 15.19 13.23 13.98
CA GLU A 112 13.97 14.02 13.95
C GLU A 112 13.75 14.55 12.53
N LEU A 113 12.60 14.24 11.94
CA LEU A 113 12.21 14.70 10.61
C LEU A 113 10.94 15.53 10.73
N TYR A 114 10.88 16.66 10.03
CA TYR A 114 9.70 17.52 10.00
C TYR A 114 8.92 17.31 8.70
N SER A 115 7.59 17.24 8.82
CA SER A 115 6.67 17.21 7.70
C SER A 115 5.96 18.56 7.58
N GLU A 116 6.03 19.18 6.40
CA GLU A 116 5.33 20.42 6.08
C GLU A 116 3.83 20.18 5.90
N ILE A 117 3.43 19.04 5.32
CA ILE A 117 2.02 18.70 5.12
C ILE A 117 1.33 18.41 6.44
N LEU A 118 2.00 17.67 7.34
CA LEU A 118 1.42 17.29 8.63
C LEU A 118 1.68 18.33 9.74
N ASP A 119 2.56 19.30 9.51
CA ASP A 119 3.03 20.31 10.47
C ASP A 119 3.47 19.68 11.81
N HIS A 120 4.24 18.60 11.73
CA HIS A 120 4.66 17.83 12.90
C HIS A 120 6.08 17.29 12.76
N LYS A 121 6.80 17.20 13.88
CA LYS A 121 8.15 16.60 13.97
C LYS A 121 8.05 15.15 14.44
N PHE A 122 8.66 14.23 13.72
CA PHE A 122 8.66 12.81 14.04
C PHE A 122 10.06 12.33 14.41
N THR A 123 10.18 11.61 15.52
CA THR A 123 11.42 10.93 15.89
C THR A 123 11.41 9.51 15.34
N ILE A 124 11.99 9.31 14.15
CA ILE A 124 11.93 8.04 13.41
C ILE A 124 13.31 7.36 13.40
N THR A 125 13.30 6.02 13.42
CA THR A 125 14.51 5.23 13.17
C THR A 125 14.73 5.11 11.67
N VAL A 126 15.84 5.65 11.18
CA VAL A 126 16.21 5.75 9.76
C VAL A 126 17.56 5.09 9.49
N THR A 127 17.78 4.66 8.25
CA THR A 127 19.10 4.25 7.75
C THR A 127 19.78 5.45 7.07
N PRO A 128 21.13 5.45 6.93
CA PRO A 128 21.84 6.45 6.14
C PRO A 128 21.29 6.58 4.71
N ARG A 129 20.99 5.46 4.06
CA ARG A 129 20.37 5.44 2.72
C ARG A 129 19.04 6.20 2.68
N THR A 130 18.19 6.03 3.69
CA THR A 130 16.92 6.78 3.76
C THR A 130 17.18 8.29 3.79
N LEU A 131 18.19 8.74 4.51
CA LEU A 131 18.57 10.16 4.54
C LEU A 131 19.03 10.64 3.15
N ASP A 132 19.87 9.86 2.47
CA ASP A 132 20.32 10.18 1.11
C ASP A 132 19.14 10.24 0.12
N LEU A 133 18.15 9.36 0.27
CA LEU A 133 16.94 9.35 -0.57
C LEU A 133 16.02 10.54 -0.28
N ILE A 134 15.93 10.97 0.99
CA ILE A 134 15.20 12.18 1.38
C ILE A 134 15.85 13.42 0.77
N ASP A 135 17.18 13.49 0.81
CA ASP A 135 17.94 14.59 0.22
C ASP A 135 17.80 14.60 -1.32
N ALA A 136 17.86 13.43 -1.95
CA ALA A 136 17.64 13.29 -3.40
C ALA A 136 16.21 13.67 -3.84
N ALA A 137 15.21 13.45 -2.97
CA ALA A 137 13.83 13.86 -3.20
C ALA A 137 13.55 15.32 -2.81
N TYR A 138 14.55 16.05 -2.31
CA TYR A 138 14.44 17.44 -1.83
C TYR A 138 13.39 17.65 -0.73
N GLY A 139 13.21 16.66 0.14
CA GLY A 139 12.35 16.79 1.31
C GLY A 139 11.69 15.49 1.76
N PHE A 140 11.37 15.43 3.05
CA PHE A 140 10.77 14.26 3.67
C PHE A 140 9.39 13.91 3.07
N ASP A 141 8.52 14.91 2.93
CA ASP A 141 7.18 14.71 2.38
C ASP A 141 7.21 14.25 0.92
N LEU A 142 8.13 14.83 0.11
CA LEU A 142 8.30 14.42 -1.28
C LEU A 142 8.76 12.96 -1.35
N TYR A 143 9.76 12.59 -0.55
CA TYR A 143 10.23 11.20 -0.48
C TYR A 143 9.08 10.21 -0.19
N ILE A 144 8.23 10.49 0.81
CA ILE A 144 7.10 9.60 1.15
C ILE A 144 6.06 9.53 0.02
N LEU A 145 5.75 10.67 -0.62
CA LEU A 145 4.74 10.73 -1.68
C LEU A 145 5.22 10.08 -2.98
N THR A 146 6.48 10.28 -3.37
CA THR A 146 7.04 9.73 -4.62
C THR A 146 7.38 8.24 -4.52
N THR A 147 7.84 7.79 -3.35
CA THR A 147 8.32 6.42 -3.18
C THR A 147 7.18 5.42 -3.24
N SER A 148 7.39 4.30 -3.94
CA SER A 148 6.41 3.22 -4.07
C SER A 148 6.23 2.44 -2.76
N LYS A 149 5.13 1.69 -2.62
CA LYS A 149 4.88 0.85 -1.44
C LYS A 149 6.00 -0.17 -1.19
N GLU A 150 6.52 -0.75 -2.26
CA GLU A 150 7.54 -1.80 -2.22
C GLU A 150 8.93 -1.27 -1.88
N ASP A 151 9.28 -0.08 -2.36
CA ASP A 151 10.55 0.56 -2.05
C ASP A 151 10.56 1.12 -0.62
N LEU A 152 9.43 1.65 -0.17
CA LEU A 152 9.29 2.19 1.18
C LEU A 152 9.33 1.06 2.22
N ASN A 153 8.63 -0.04 1.93
CA ASN A 153 8.55 -1.28 2.70
C ASN A 153 8.40 -1.08 4.23
N SER A 154 7.57 -0.12 4.61
CA SER A 154 7.33 0.26 6.00
C SER A 154 5.87 0.62 6.20
N LYS A 155 5.24 -0.01 7.20
CA LYS A 155 3.86 0.29 7.59
C LYS A 155 3.71 1.75 8.05
N LEU A 156 4.60 2.23 8.91
CA LEU A 156 4.62 3.64 9.34
C LEU A 156 4.71 4.59 8.14
N GLY A 157 5.60 4.29 7.19
CA GLY A 157 5.76 5.11 5.99
C GLY A 157 4.48 5.18 5.15
N MET A 158 3.78 4.05 5.00
CA MET A 158 2.51 3.99 4.27
C MET A 158 1.38 4.71 5.02
N ASP A 159 1.35 4.64 6.34
CA ASP A 159 0.38 5.35 7.16
C ASP A 159 0.60 6.87 7.09
N LEU A 160 1.85 7.33 7.10
CA LEU A 160 2.21 8.73 6.84
C LEU A 160 1.79 9.16 5.44
N LYS A 161 2.04 8.33 4.43
CA LYS A 161 1.64 8.61 3.04
C LYS A 161 0.13 8.80 2.93
N ARG A 162 -0.65 7.90 3.53
CA ARG A 162 -2.12 8.02 3.60
C ARG A 162 -2.54 9.30 4.31
N ALA A 163 -1.98 9.60 5.47
CA ALA A 163 -2.32 10.81 6.24
C ALA A 163 -2.01 12.10 5.45
N MET A 164 -0.88 12.14 4.74
CA MET A 164 -0.52 13.28 3.88
C MET A 164 -1.50 13.44 2.72
N LEU A 165 -1.85 12.35 2.03
CA LEU A 165 -2.79 12.39 0.91
C LEU A 165 -4.20 12.79 1.33
N LEU A 166 -4.69 12.29 2.48
CA LEU A 166 -5.97 12.71 3.04
C LEU A 166 -5.98 14.20 3.39
N ARG A 167 -4.89 14.71 3.97
CA ARG A 167 -4.77 16.13 4.31
C ARG A 167 -4.68 17.04 3.09
N LEU A 168 -4.08 16.55 2.01
CA LEU A 168 -4.07 17.23 0.70
C LEU A 168 -5.45 17.21 0.05
N ALA A 169 -6.19 16.10 0.14
CA ALA A 169 -7.57 16.00 -0.36
C ALA A 169 -8.52 16.93 0.43
N ARG A 170 -8.39 16.98 1.76
CA ARG A 170 -9.17 17.83 2.68
C ARG A 170 -8.54 19.22 2.87
N ARG A 171 -8.12 19.83 1.76
CA ARG A 171 -7.37 21.10 1.70
C ARG A 171 -7.94 22.21 2.59
N GLU A 172 -9.26 22.36 2.61
CA GLU A 172 -9.90 23.51 3.25
C GLU A 172 -10.01 23.38 4.78
N THR A 173 -10.13 22.14 5.26
CA THR A 173 -10.42 21.83 6.66
C THR A 173 -9.14 21.59 7.47
N GLU A 174 -8.20 20.79 6.94
CA GLU A 174 -7.11 20.22 7.75
C GLU A 174 -5.73 20.86 7.49
N LEU A 175 -5.50 21.41 6.30
CA LEU A 175 -4.21 21.96 5.91
C LEU A 175 -4.06 23.41 6.40
N TYR A 176 -3.29 23.63 7.46
CA TYR A 176 -3.09 24.95 8.10
C TYR A 176 -4.38 25.78 8.26
N PRO A 177 -5.25 25.47 9.25
CA PRO A 177 -6.54 26.13 9.43
C PRO A 177 -6.48 27.66 9.52
N THR A 178 -5.43 28.20 10.14
CA THR A 178 -5.24 29.64 10.39
C THR A 178 -4.52 30.38 9.27
N ASP A 179 -3.59 29.72 8.57
CA ASP A 179 -2.63 30.37 7.67
C ASP A 179 -2.95 30.06 6.19
N HIS A 180 -3.83 30.84 5.58
CA HIS A 180 -4.25 30.65 4.17
C HIS A 180 -3.10 30.76 3.16
N VAL A 181 -2.12 31.64 3.40
CA VAL A 181 -0.97 31.82 2.51
C VAL A 181 -0.10 30.56 2.50
N LYS A 182 0.26 30.05 3.69
CA LYS A 182 1.05 28.82 3.82
C LYS A 182 0.32 27.62 3.25
N ARG A 183 -1.00 27.53 3.48
CA ARG A 183 -1.86 26.50 2.87
C ARG A 183 -1.72 26.49 1.36
N ALA A 184 -1.85 27.65 0.71
CA ALA A 184 -1.74 27.76 -0.73
C ALA A 184 -0.33 27.40 -1.24
N THR A 185 0.72 27.84 -0.55
CA THR A 185 2.11 27.52 -0.95
C THR A 185 2.40 26.03 -0.82
N VAL A 186 2.04 25.41 0.29
CA VAL A 186 2.26 23.97 0.53
C VAL A 186 1.47 23.16 -0.49
N TYR A 187 0.18 23.47 -0.69
CA TYR A 187 -0.63 22.78 -1.69
C TYR A 187 -0.06 22.92 -3.11
N SER A 188 0.45 24.11 -3.47
CA SER A 188 1.07 24.34 -4.78
C SER A 188 2.38 23.56 -4.98
N LYS A 189 3.10 23.25 -3.90
CA LYS A 189 4.33 22.45 -3.90
C LYS A 189 4.03 20.96 -4.05
N TYR A 190 2.99 20.47 -3.37
CA TYR A 190 2.61 19.05 -3.34
C TYR A 190 1.36 18.78 -4.18
N LYS A 191 1.49 18.85 -5.51
CA LYS A 191 0.38 18.62 -6.47
C LYS A 191 0.08 17.13 -6.71
N PHE A 192 -0.18 16.37 -5.64
CA PHE A 192 -0.62 14.98 -5.73
C PHE A 192 -2.13 14.92 -5.53
N GLU A 193 -2.87 14.98 -6.63
CA GLU A 193 -4.34 14.91 -6.63
C GLU A 193 -4.79 13.46 -6.66
N VAL A 194 -4.93 12.86 -5.47
CA VAL A 194 -5.57 11.56 -5.28
C VAL A 194 -6.95 11.80 -4.65
N PRO A 195 -8.04 11.23 -5.19
CA PRO A 195 -9.37 11.35 -4.59
C PRO A 195 -9.36 10.86 -3.13
N GLU A 196 -10.16 11.50 -2.28
CA GLU A 196 -10.27 11.10 -0.86
C GLU A 196 -10.64 9.63 -0.71
N GLU A 197 -11.61 9.18 -1.51
CA GLU A 197 -12.07 7.79 -1.52
C GLU A 197 -10.93 6.80 -1.78
N GLU A 198 -10.01 7.09 -2.70
CA GLU A 198 -8.86 6.23 -2.97
C GLU A 198 -7.78 6.35 -1.91
N ALA A 199 -7.53 7.58 -1.45
CA ALA A 199 -6.50 7.88 -0.47
C ALA A 199 -6.73 7.14 0.85
N GLU A 200 -7.98 6.99 1.29
CA GLU A 200 -8.29 6.30 2.54
C GLU A 200 -7.91 4.81 2.54
N TRP A 201 -7.86 4.16 1.37
CA TRP A 201 -7.51 2.73 1.26
C TRP A 201 -6.01 2.50 1.08
N LEU A 202 -5.23 3.54 0.82
CA LEU A 202 -3.79 3.42 0.63
C LEU A 202 -3.10 2.97 1.93
N GLY A 203 -2.18 2.01 1.81
CA GLY A 203 -1.35 1.56 2.93
C GLY A 203 -2.05 0.69 3.96
N LEU A 204 -3.35 0.41 3.80
CA LEU A 204 -4.05 -0.57 4.64
C LEU A 204 -3.49 -1.97 4.41
N ASN A 205 -3.37 -2.73 5.49
CA ASN A 205 -3.14 -4.17 5.41
C ASN A 205 -4.43 -4.88 4.99
N LEU A 206 -4.33 -6.11 4.49
CA LEU A 206 -5.51 -6.88 4.07
C LEU A 206 -6.53 -7.03 5.21
N GLU A 207 -6.05 -7.27 6.43
CA GLU A 207 -6.89 -7.38 7.63
C GLU A 207 -7.56 -6.05 7.99
N GLU A 208 -6.80 -4.95 7.94
CA GLU A 208 -7.33 -3.60 8.22
C GLU A 208 -8.37 -3.18 7.17
N ALA A 209 -8.13 -3.50 5.90
CA ALA A 209 -9.06 -3.22 4.81
C ALA A 209 -10.36 -4.02 4.97
N VAL A 210 -10.27 -5.29 5.37
CA VAL A 210 -11.46 -6.13 5.65
C VAL A 210 -12.25 -5.58 6.82
N GLU A 211 -11.58 -5.17 7.90
CA GLU A 211 -12.25 -4.60 9.07
C GLU A 211 -12.89 -3.24 8.74
N LYS A 212 -12.21 -2.39 7.96
CA LYS A 212 -12.80 -1.15 7.43
C LYS A 212 -14.06 -1.44 6.61
N GLN A 213 -14.00 -2.39 5.67
CA GLN A 213 -15.16 -2.77 4.86
C GLN A 213 -16.31 -3.31 5.71
N ARG A 214 -15.98 -4.11 6.73
CA ARG A 214 -16.96 -4.65 7.68
C ARG A 214 -17.67 -3.53 8.45
N GLN A 215 -16.95 -2.50 8.86
CA GLN A 215 -17.53 -1.33 9.54
C GLN A 215 -18.41 -0.49 8.60
N LEU A 216 -18.03 -0.34 7.33
CA LEU A 216 -18.85 0.34 6.32
C LEU A 216 -20.16 -0.41 6.02
N GLU A 217 -20.10 -1.74 5.96
CA GLU A 217 -21.25 -2.62 5.73
C GLU A 217 -22.07 -2.87 7.01
N HIS A 218 -21.55 -2.49 8.18
CA HIS A 218 -22.22 -2.72 9.44
C HIS A 218 -23.51 -1.89 9.51
N LYS A 219 -24.62 -2.59 9.34
CA LYS A 219 -25.98 -2.05 9.46
C LYS A 219 -26.75 -2.98 10.37
N ASP A 220 -27.45 -2.41 11.33
CA ASP A 220 -28.36 -3.18 12.16
C ASP A 220 -29.42 -3.83 11.27
N PRO A 221 -29.79 -5.10 11.52
CA PRO A 221 -30.79 -5.78 10.72
C PRO A 221 -32.10 -4.99 10.78
N GLU A 222 -32.55 -4.50 9.63
CA GLU A 222 -33.80 -3.76 9.58
C GLU A 222 -34.96 -4.68 9.97
N PRO A 223 -35.86 -4.23 10.88
CA PRO A 223 -37.02 -5.02 11.26
C PRO A 223 -37.86 -5.36 10.03
N GLN A 224 -38.17 -6.64 9.84
CA GLN A 224 -38.95 -7.14 8.68
C GLN A 224 -40.28 -6.42 8.49
N PHE A 225 -40.86 -5.91 9.58
CA PHE A 225 -42.06 -5.09 9.58
C PHE A 225 -41.99 -3.94 8.56
N ARG A 226 -40.85 -3.23 8.47
CA ARG A 226 -40.69 -2.12 7.52
C ARG A 226 -40.82 -2.59 6.08
N GLY A 227 -40.15 -3.70 5.74
CA GLY A 227 -40.23 -4.31 4.42
C GLY A 227 -41.66 -4.76 4.06
N CYS A 228 -42.39 -5.36 5.01
CA CYS A 228 -43.79 -5.76 4.79
C CYS A 228 -44.72 -4.56 4.59
N VAL A 229 -44.54 -3.47 5.35
CA VAL A 229 -45.32 -2.24 5.20
C VAL A 229 -45.08 -1.59 3.84
N GLU A 230 -43.83 -1.55 3.38
CA GLU A 230 -43.50 -1.03 2.05
C GLU A 230 -44.11 -1.88 0.92
N GLN A 231 -44.11 -3.21 1.06
CA GLN A 231 -44.76 -4.10 0.11
C GLN A 231 -46.27 -3.86 0.06
N LEU A 232 -46.93 -3.78 1.22
CA LEU A 232 -48.36 -3.49 1.32
C LEU A 232 -48.72 -2.14 0.67
N LEU A 233 -47.94 -1.09 0.94
CA LEU A 233 -48.16 0.22 0.32
C LEU A 233 -48.04 0.16 -1.21
N LYS A 234 -47.05 -0.57 -1.74
CA LYS A 234 -46.91 -0.78 -3.19
C LYS A 234 -48.13 -1.50 -3.77
N GLU A 235 -48.59 -2.56 -3.14
CA GLU A 235 -49.79 -3.30 -3.57
C GLU A 235 -51.04 -2.39 -3.59
N LEU A 236 -51.25 -1.61 -2.52
CA LEU A 236 -52.38 -0.67 -2.44
C LEU A 236 -52.29 0.44 -3.49
N THR A 237 -51.09 0.93 -3.81
CA THR A 237 -50.92 1.93 -4.90
C THR A 237 -51.25 1.35 -6.27
N VAL A 238 -50.83 0.10 -6.54
CA VAL A 238 -51.18 -0.60 -7.78
C VAL A 238 -52.68 -0.83 -7.88
N GLN A 239 -53.33 -1.21 -6.77
CA GLN A 239 -54.78 -1.38 -6.72
C GLN A 239 -55.51 -0.07 -7.03
N LYS A 240 -55.14 1.04 -6.40
CA LYS A 240 -55.74 2.37 -6.67
C LYS A 240 -55.56 2.84 -8.12
N LEU A 241 -54.43 2.51 -8.75
CA LEU A 241 -54.19 2.82 -10.17
C LEU A 241 -55.02 1.95 -11.11
N SER A 242 -55.41 0.76 -10.68
CA SER A 242 -56.25 -0.17 -11.45
C SER A 242 -57.76 0.08 -11.29
N GLU A 243 -58.16 0.82 -10.26
CA GLU A 243 -59.56 1.22 -10.06
C GLU A 243 -59.97 2.26 -11.13
N PRO A 244 -61.01 2.01 -11.94
CA PRO A 244 -61.46 2.98 -12.92
C PRO A 244 -62.05 4.21 -12.20
N THR A 245 -61.49 5.40 -12.46
CA THR A 245 -62.07 6.66 -11.99
C THR A 245 -63.48 6.81 -12.56
N LEU A 246 -64.50 6.55 -11.73
CA LEU A 246 -65.88 6.89 -12.02
C LEU A 246 -65.97 8.42 -12.08
N VAL A 247 -65.93 8.96 -13.30
CA VAL A 247 -66.27 10.37 -13.56
C VAL A 247 -67.75 10.51 -13.27
N GLU A 248 -68.08 11.05 -12.09
CA GLU A 248 -69.45 11.47 -11.79
C GLU A 248 -69.88 12.53 -12.81
N LYS A 249 -70.74 12.14 -13.75
CA LYS A 249 -71.40 13.07 -14.66
C LYS A 249 -72.41 13.89 -13.86
N LYS A 250 -72.12 15.18 -13.70
CA LYS A 250 -73.09 16.22 -13.30
C LYS A 250 -74.12 16.47 -14.40
#